data_AF-A0A531MGC0-F1
#
_entry.id   AF-A0A531MGC0-F1
#
_cell.length_a   1.000
_cell.length_b   1.000
_cell.length_c   1.000
_cell.angle_alpha   90.00
_cell.angle_beta   90.00
_cell.angle_gamma   90.00
#
_symmetry.space_group_name_H-M   'P 1'
#
loop_
_entity.id
_entity.type
_entity.pdbx_description
1 polymer ?
#
loop_
_entity_poly.entity_id
_entity_poly.type
_entity_poly.pdbx_seq_one_letter_code
_entity_poly.pdbx_strand_id
1 'polypeptide(L)'
;LDTFADPRHQGCAMNAAASEPIVSVQQFDGEEWLYFRAIVPQVSIIRATTADERGNLTYEHEGAYLGGLEQALAARNNGGVVIAQVKRVVENGTLKPHDVRVPGVLVDHIVVAPDQLQTTLTPYDPAISGEIFRPLSTFRNAEMNVQKVIARRVAMELRDGMAVNIGFGISANVPRILLEEGQHGKVTWVIEQGAVGGVPLLDFKFGCASNAEAIMPSPHQFIYFQAGGFDASLLSFLQIDRHGS
;
A
#
# COMPACT_ATOMS: atom_id res chain seq x y z
N LEU A 1 -4.18 2.35 20.85
CA LEU A 1 -4.09 2.31 22.32
C LEU A 1 -4.16 0.87 22.77
N ASP A 2 -3.61 0.55 23.93
CA ASP A 2 -3.69 -0.78 24.56
C ASP A 2 -3.18 -1.93 23.68
N THR A 3 -2.24 -1.64 22.79
CA THR A 3 -1.50 -2.63 21.99
C THR A 3 -0.03 -2.60 22.38
N PHE A 4 0.81 -3.43 21.75
CA PHE A 4 2.26 -3.37 21.95
C PHE A 4 2.88 -2.00 21.64
N ALA A 5 2.18 -1.17 20.85
CA ALA A 5 2.59 0.19 20.54
C ALA A 5 2.30 1.19 21.67
N ASP A 6 1.45 0.83 22.64
CA ASP A 6 1.20 1.68 23.79
C ASP A 6 2.43 1.68 24.73
N PRO A 7 2.93 2.85 25.18
CA PRO A 7 4.09 2.91 26.07
C PRO A 7 3.83 2.34 27.47
N ARG A 8 2.57 2.09 27.84
CA ARG A 8 2.20 1.34 29.05
C ARG A 8 2.50 -0.16 28.93
N HIS A 9 2.69 -0.65 27.70
CA HIS A 9 3.10 -2.02 27.39
C HIS A 9 4.55 -2.06 26.90
N GLN A 10 4.79 -2.25 25.61
CA GLN A 10 6.15 -2.30 25.04
C GLN A 10 6.58 -0.99 24.38
N GLY A 11 5.69 -0.02 24.14
CA GLY A 11 6.05 1.25 23.49
C GLY A 11 6.75 1.07 22.14
N CYS A 12 6.31 0.07 21.36
CA CYS A 12 6.91 -0.38 20.10
C CYS A 12 8.24 -1.15 20.21
N ALA A 13 8.75 -1.45 21.41
CA ALA A 13 9.96 -2.24 21.56
C ALA A 13 9.77 -3.69 21.04
N MET A 14 10.59 -4.09 20.06
CA MET A 14 10.57 -5.46 19.52
C MET A 14 11.45 -6.44 20.33
N ASN A 15 12.38 -5.93 21.12
CA ASN A 15 13.27 -6.73 21.98
C ASN A 15 13.83 -5.86 23.13
N ALA A 16 14.57 -6.49 24.05
CA ALA A 16 15.11 -5.84 25.25
C ALA A 16 16.17 -4.76 24.99
N ALA A 17 16.77 -4.69 23.79
CA ALA A 17 17.75 -3.65 23.46
C ALA A 17 17.07 -2.31 23.12
N ALA A 18 15.79 -2.32 22.73
CA ALA A 18 15.00 -1.11 22.53
C ALA A 18 14.35 -0.70 23.86
N SER A 19 15.13 -0.07 24.74
CA SER A 19 14.69 0.27 26.10
C SER A 19 13.91 1.58 26.21
N GLU A 20 14.01 2.48 25.22
CA GLU A 20 13.35 3.78 25.23
C GLU A 20 12.11 3.76 24.32
N PRO A 21 10.90 4.00 24.87
CA PRO A 21 9.70 4.13 24.06
C PRO A 21 9.82 5.28 23.06
N ILE A 22 9.44 5.03 21.80
CA ILE A 22 9.42 6.04 20.73
C ILE A 22 8.06 6.75 20.61
N VAL A 23 7.18 6.47 21.56
CA VAL A 23 5.76 6.82 21.56
C VAL A 23 5.36 7.25 22.97
N SER A 24 4.50 8.25 23.06
CA SER A 24 3.97 8.77 24.33
C SER A 24 2.46 8.90 24.27
N VAL A 25 1.76 8.71 25.39
CA VAL A 25 0.34 9.05 25.49
C VAL A 25 0.20 10.57 25.64
N GLN A 26 -0.69 11.15 24.85
CA GLN A 26 -1.08 12.56 24.92
C GLN A 26 -2.60 12.67 25.04
N GLN A 27 -3.06 13.79 25.56
CA GLN A 27 -4.49 14.08 25.73
C GLN A 27 -4.92 15.14 24.72
N PHE A 28 -5.93 14.84 23.91
CA PHE A 28 -6.57 15.79 23.00
C PHE A 28 -8.08 15.67 23.15
N ASP A 29 -8.75 16.80 23.43
CA ASP A 29 -10.22 16.86 23.59
C ASP A 29 -10.82 15.82 24.56
N GLY A 30 -10.06 15.46 25.59
CA GLY A 30 -10.47 14.47 26.60
C GLY A 30 -10.27 13.01 26.20
N GLU A 31 -9.66 12.76 25.03
CA GLU A 31 -9.30 11.43 24.56
C GLU A 31 -7.78 11.20 24.65
N GLU A 32 -7.39 9.96 24.96
CA GLU A 32 -6.00 9.53 24.87
C GLU A 32 -5.61 9.28 23.41
N TRP A 33 -4.42 9.75 23.03
CA TRP A 33 -3.82 9.50 21.73
C TRP A 33 -2.38 9.02 21.89
N LEU A 34 -1.93 8.18 20.97
CA LEU A 34 -0.52 7.83 20.87
C LEU A 34 0.19 8.86 19.99
N TYR A 35 1.07 9.66 20.59
CA TYR A 35 1.95 10.57 19.89
C TYR A 35 3.23 9.85 19.48
N PHE A 36 3.43 9.75 18.17
CA PHE A 36 4.67 9.30 17.55
C PHE A 36 5.48 10.52 17.12
N ARG A 37 6.71 10.63 17.62
CA ARG A 37 7.61 11.69 17.16
C ARG A 37 7.98 11.44 15.70
N ALA A 38 7.89 12.49 14.88
CA ALA A 38 8.26 12.40 13.47
C ALA A 38 9.71 11.93 13.30
N ILE A 39 9.91 10.96 12.41
CA ILE A 39 11.25 10.50 12.03
C ILE A 39 11.81 11.47 11.00
N VAL A 40 13.01 11.97 11.25
CA VAL A 40 13.71 12.89 10.36
C VAL A 40 14.86 12.15 9.68
N PRO A 41 14.69 11.66 8.44
CA PRO A 41 15.74 10.94 7.74
C PRO A 41 16.80 11.90 7.18
N GLN A 42 18.07 11.51 7.25
CA GLN A 42 19.17 12.22 6.60
C GLN A 42 19.37 11.76 5.15
N VAL A 43 18.89 10.57 4.82
CA VAL A 43 18.91 10.00 3.47
C VAL A 43 17.57 9.34 3.20
N SER A 44 17.01 9.60 2.03
CA SER A 44 15.82 8.94 1.51
C SER A 44 16.15 8.26 0.19
N ILE A 45 15.80 6.98 0.07
CA ILE A 45 15.94 6.21 -1.16
C ILE A 45 14.54 5.92 -1.66
N ILE A 46 14.20 6.55 -2.77
CA ILE A 46 12.88 6.43 -3.41
C ILE A 46 13.02 5.75 -4.77
N ARG A 47 11.88 5.36 -5.33
CA ARG A 47 11.80 4.69 -6.63
C ARG A 47 10.70 5.31 -7.47
N ALA A 48 10.93 5.37 -8.78
CA ALA A 48 9.93 5.73 -9.78
C ALA A 48 10.18 4.95 -11.09
N THR A 49 9.30 5.13 -12.09
CA THR A 49 9.49 4.50 -13.40
C THR A 49 10.45 5.32 -14.25
N THR A 50 10.20 6.61 -14.39
CA THR A 50 10.96 7.51 -15.27
C THR A 50 11.34 8.79 -14.54
N ALA A 51 12.57 9.25 -14.75
CA ALA A 51 12.99 10.62 -14.40
C ALA A 51 13.20 11.44 -15.68
N ASP A 52 13.02 12.76 -15.62
CA ASP A 52 13.67 13.65 -16.59
C ASP A 52 15.06 14.08 -16.11
N GLU A 53 15.82 14.77 -16.98
CA GLU A 53 17.16 15.29 -16.65
C GLU A 53 17.16 16.30 -15.49
N ARG A 54 16.00 16.85 -15.11
CA ARG A 54 15.84 17.73 -13.95
C ARG A 54 15.40 16.99 -12.69
N GLY A 55 15.20 15.67 -12.76
CA GLY A 55 14.81 14.80 -11.65
C GLY A 55 13.32 14.72 -11.37
N ASN A 56 12.45 15.26 -12.24
CA ASN A 56 11.01 15.05 -12.07
C ASN A 56 10.68 13.57 -12.29
N LEU A 57 9.89 12.98 -11.39
CA LEU A 57 9.62 11.54 -11.39
C LEU A 57 8.17 11.20 -11.77
N THR A 58 7.98 10.29 -12.72
CA THR A 58 6.69 9.66 -13.05
C THR A 58 6.69 8.17 -12.70
N TYR A 59 5.50 7.64 -12.44
CA TYR A 59 5.27 6.32 -11.85
C TYR A 59 4.43 5.42 -12.77
N GLU A 60 4.51 5.64 -14.09
CA GLU A 60 3.57 5.10 -15.06
C GLU A 60 3.55 3.57 -15.15
N HIS A 61 4.61 2.88 -14.70
CA HIS A 61 4.63 1.42 -14.62
C HIS A 61 4.59 0.89 -13.18
N GLU A 62 4.61 1.75 -12.16
CA GLU A 62 4.62 1.28 -10.76
C GLU A 62 3.24 0.71 -10.37
N GLY A 63 3.22 -0.32 -9.52
CA GLY A 63 1.97 -0.90 -9.02
C GLY A 63 1.34 -0.16 -7.84
N ALA A 64 2.06 0.81 -7.27
CA ALA A 64 1.62 1.67 -6.19
C ALA A 64 2.47 2.94 -6.15
N TYR A 65 1.90 4.05 -5.69
CA TYR A 65 2.66 5.28 -5.43
C TYR A 65 3.41 5.25 -4.08
N LEU A 66 2.88 4.48 -3.12
CA LEU A 66 3.38 4.43 -1.75
C LEU A 66 3.52 5.85 -1.16
N GLY A 67 4.65 6.16 -0.52
CA GLY A 67 4.93 7.45 0.10
C GLY A 67 6.20 8.13 -0.42
N GLY A 68 6.53 7.96 -1.72
CA GLY A 68 7.78 8.48 -2.28
C GLY A 68 7.93 10.01 -2.18
N LEU A 69 6.83 10.75 -2.34
CA LEU A 69 6.82 12.21 -2.20
C LEU A 69 7.07 12.62 -0.74
N GLU A 70 6.38 12.00 0.21
CA GLU A 70 6.48 12.27 1.64
C GLU A 70 7.90 11.97 2.14
N GLN A 71 8.48 10.86 1.68
CA GLN A 71 9.87 10.50 1.97
C GLN A 71 10.88 11.52 1.40
N ALA A 72 10.66 12.02 0.18
CA ALA A 72 11.52 13.04 -0.42
C ALA A 72 11.42 14.36 0.36
N LEU A 73 10.21 14.80 0.69
CA LEU A 73 9.96 16.00 1.49
C LEU A 73 10.60 15.90 2.88
N ALA A 74 10.44 14.75 3.55
CA ALA A 74 10.99 14.54 4.89
C ALA A 74 12.52 14.67 4.92
N ALA A 75 13.23 14.11 3.93
CA ALA A 75 14.69 14.27 3.86
C ALA A 75 15.07 15.70 3.48
N ARG A 76 14.55 16.24 2.36
CA ARG A 76 14.99 17.55 1.82
C ARG A 76 14.72 18.71 2.75
N ASN A 77 13.55 18.74 3.39
CA ASN A 77 13.19 19.82 4.32
C ASN A 77 14.04 19.81 5.59
N ASN A 78 14.78 18.73 5.84
CA ASN A 78 15.68 18.58 6.98
C ASN A 78 17.16 18.53 6.55
N GLY A 79 17.49 19.03 5.35
CA GLY A 79 18.86 19.10 4.83
C GLY A 79 19.46 17.73 4.48
N GLY A 80 18.63 16.69 4.39
CA GLY A 80 19.01 15.37 3.92
C GLY A 80 19.07 15.26 2.40
N VAL A 81 19.45 14.07 1.94
CA VAL A 81 19.68 13.76 0.52
C VAL A 81 18.63 12.77 0.01
N VAL A 82 18.14 12.98 -1.21
CA VAL A 82 17.20 12.08 -1.89
C VAL A 82 17.85 11.41 -3.08
N ILE A 83 17.86 10.08 -3.06
CA ILE A 83 18.36 9.22 -4.13
C ILE A 83 17.15 8.52 -4.77
N ALA A 84 16.92 8.76 -6.05
CA ALA A 84 15.82 8.16 -6.80
C ALA A 84 16.34 7.07 -7.74
N GLN A 85 15.92 5.82 -7.53
CA GLN A 85 16.09 4.76 -8.53
C GLN A 85 14.99 4.86 -9.59
N VAL A 86 15.37 4.82 -10.87
CA VAL A 86 14.43 4.85 -12.00
C VAL A 86 14.77 3.83 -13.07
N LYS A 87 13.80 3.43 -13.88
CA LYS A 87 14.04 2.54 -15.03
C LYS A 87 14.80 3.25 -16.15
N ARG A 88 14.49 4.54 -16.37
CA ARG A 88 14.99 5.32 -17.51
C ARG A 88 15.00 6.81 -17.18
N VAL A 89 15.83 7.53 -17.94
CA VAL A 89 15.88 9.00 -17.96
C VAL A 89 15.43 9.48 -19.33
N VAL A 90 14.64 10.55 -19.38
CA VAL A 90 14.15 11.21 -20.61
C VAL A 90 14.55 12.68 -20.64
N GLU A 91 14.47 13.29 -21.82
CA GLU A 91 14.76 14.72 -22.01
C GLU A 91 13.83 15.59 -21.15
N ASN A 92 14.38 16.68 -20.60
CA ASN A 92 13.61 17.63 -19.79
C ASN A 92 12.42 18.22 -20.57
N GLY A 93 11.26 18.32 -19.90
CA GLY A 93 10.03 18.86 -20.50
C GLY A 93 9.22 17.86 -21.32
N THR A 94 9.66 16.60 -21.43
CA THR A 94 8.91 15.54 -22.13
C THR A 94 7.89 14.83 -21.23
N LEU A 95 8.05 14.92 -19.90
CA LEU A 95 7.10 14.37 -18.94
C LEU A 95 5.84 15.24 -18.86
N LYS A 96 4.66 14.61 -18.83
CA LYS A 96 3.40 15.31 -18.60
C LYS A 96 3.37 15.86 -17.17
N PRO A 97 3.18 17.17 -16.95
CA PRO A 97 3.25 17.74 -15.61
C PRO A 97 2.26 17.14 -14.60
N HIS A 98 1.06 16.75 -15.04
CA HIS A 98 0.06 16.11 -14.17
C HIS A 98 0.44 14.69 -13.72
N ASP A 99 1.39 14.05 -14.42
CA ASP A 99 1.85 12.70 -14.10
C ASP A 99 3.08 12.72 -13.17
N VAL A 100 3.72 13.88 -13.00
CA VAL A 100 4.87 14.06 -12.09
C VAL A 100 4.40 13.91 -10.65
N ARG A 101 4.94 12.91 -9.95
CA ARG A 101 4.61 12.59 -8.55
C ARG A 101 5.62 13.16 -7.57
N VAL A 102 6.90 13.21 -7.95
CA VAL A 102 7.96 13.84 -7.16
C VAL A 102 8.62 14.91 -8.03
N PRO A 103 8.49 16.20 -7.66
CA PRO A 103 9.19 17.27 -8.35
C PRO A 103 10.70 17.14 -8.23
N GLY A 104 11.42 17.39 -9.32
CA GLY A 104 12.87 17.20 -9.38
C GLY A 104 13.68 18.12 -8.46
N VAL A 105 13.09 19.23 -8.01
CA VAL A 105 13.68 20.07 -6.95
C VAL A 105 13.93 19.30 -5.65
N LEU A 106 13.21 18.20 -5.41
CA LEU A 106 13.36 17.34 -4.24
C LEU A 106 14.37 16.20 -4.44
N VAL A 107 14.90 16.00 -5.64
CA VAL A 107 15.80 14.88 -5.96
C VAL A 107 17.23 15.39 -6.06
N ASP A 108 18.18 14.70 -5.42
CA ASP A 108 19.61 15.04 -5.47
C ASP A 108 20.37 14.12 -6.42
N HIS A 109 20.02 12.84 -6.44
CA HIS A 109 20.68 11.83 -7.24
C HIS A 109 19.68 10.92 -7.95
N ILE A 110 19.99 10.57 -9.20
CA ILE A 110 19.23 9.60 -9.99
C ILE A 110 20.12 8.39 -10.24
N VAL A 111 19.59 7.19 -9.98
CA VAL A 111 20.22 5.90 -10.26
C VAL A 111 19.38 5.17 -11.30
N VAL A 112 19.95 4.90 -12.47
CA VAL A 112 19.23 4.20 -13.54
C VAL A 112 19.39 2.68 -13.37
N ALA A 113 18.28 1.98 -13.27
CA ALA A 113 18.18 0.52 -13.17
C ALA A 113 17.20 0.01 -14.25
N PRO A 114 17.67 -0.22 -15.50
CA PRO A 114 16.81 -0.58 -16.64
C PRO A 114 16.01 -1.87 -16.43
N ASP A 115 16.58 -2.80 -15.67
CA ASP A 115 15.99 -4.11 -15.37
C ASP A 115 15.17 -4.13 -14.08
N GLN A 116 14.78 -2.96 -13.54
CA GLN A 116 13.96 -2.93 -12.33
C GLN A 116 12.64 -3.68 -12.52
N LEU A 117 12.34 -4.59 -11.59
CA LEU A 117 11.10 -5.34 -11.55
C LEU A 117 9.96 -4.45 -11.06
N GLN A 118 8.77 -4.51 -11.67
CA GLN A 118 7.59 -3.73 -11.28
C GLN A 118 7.18 -3.93 -9.81
N THR A 119 7.21 -5.17 -9.33
CA THR A 119 7.00 -5.54 -7.92
C THR A 119 7.81 -6.80 -7.62
N THR A 120 7.67 -7.39 -6.43
CA THR A 120 8.42 -8.58 -6.00
C THR A 120 8.32 -9.69 -7.05
N LEU A 121 9.49 -10.10 -7.57
CA LEU A 121 9.64 -11.15 -8.58
C LEU A 121 8.75 -10.98 -9.84
N THR A 122 8.41 -9.74 -10.19
CA THR A 122 7.51 -9.44 -11.31
C THR A 122 8.17 -8.49 -12.28
N PRO A 123 8.58 -8.94 -13.48
CA PRO A 123 9.24 -8.08 -14.46
C PRO A 123 8.39 -6.85 -14.83
N TYR A 124 7.25 -7.08 -15.48
CA TYR A 124 6.27 -6.05 -15.78
C TYR A 124 4.94 -6.70 -16.20
N ASP A 125 3.85 -6.19 -15.67
CA ASP A 125 2.47 -6.58 -15.94
C ASP A 125 1.63 -5.30 -16.10
N PRO A 126 1.25 -4.90 -17.33
CA PRO A 126 0.57 -3.63 -17.59
C PRO A 126 -0.84 -3.55 -16.98
N ALA A 127 -1.40 -4.68 -16.54
CA ALA A 127 -2.66 -4.68 -15.81
C ALA A 127 -2.50 -4.15 -14.37
N ILE A 128 -1.28 -4.17 -13.82
CA ILE A 128 -0.96 -3.64 -12.49
C ILE A 128 -0.86 -2.11 -12.50
N SER A 129 -0.29 -1.54 -13.56
CA SER A 129 -0.20 -0.07 -13.75
C SER A 129 -1.48 0.55 -14.32
N GLY A 130 -2.48 -0.26 -14.67
CA GLY A 130 -3.74 0.20 -15.25
C GLY A 130 -3.66 0.58 -16.74
N GLU A 131 -2.56 0.25 -17.41
CA GLU A 131 -2.37 0.54 -18.85
C GLU A 131 -3.24 -0.36 -19.74
N ILE A 132 -3.58 -1.55 -19.25
CA ILE A 132 -4.54 -2.45 -19.89
C ILE A 132 -5.57 -2.97 -18.89
N PHE A 133 -6.73 -3.37 -19.41
CA PHE A 133 -7.69 -4.16 -18.68
C PHE A 133 -7.46 -5.65 -18.96
N ARG A 134 -7.12 -6.43 -17.93
CA ARG A 134 -7.01 -7.89 -18.02
C ARG A 134 -8.42 -8.52 -18.01
N PRO A 135 -8.77 -9.39 -18.97
CA PRO A 135 -10.07 -10.05 -18.95
C PRO A 135 -10.29 -10.86 -17.68
N LEU A 136 -11.46 -10.72 -17.07
CA LEU A 136 -11.80 -11.36 -15.80
C LEU A 136 -11.70 -12.90 -15.84
N SER A 137 -11.99 -13.49 -16.99
CA SER A 137 -11.89 -14.95 -17.22
C SER A 137 -10.45 -15.50 -17.13
N THR A 138 -9.43 -14.64 -17.13
CA THR A 138 -8.02 -15.08 -17.03
C THR A 138 -7.56 -15.28 -15.58
N PHE A 139 -8.32 -14.78 -14.60
CA PHE A 139 -8.02 -15.05 -13.19
C PHE A 139 -8.47 -16.46 -12.83
N ARG A 140 -7.58 -17.22 -12.18
CA ARG A 140 -7.87 -18.60 -11.78
C ARG A 140 -8.82 -18.62 -10.60
N ASN A 141 -9.82 -19.49 -10.67
CA ASN A 141 -10.66 -19.85 -9.53
C ASN A 141 -9.84 -20.67 -8.54
N ALA A 142 -10.09 -20.47 -7.25
CA ALA A 142 -9.46 -21.27 -6.20
C ALA A 142 -9.99 -22.72 -6.25
N GLU A 143 -9.11 -23.70 -6.07
CA GLU A 143 -9.50 -25.09 -5.87
C GLU A 143 -10.29 -25.28 -4.57
N MET A 144 -11.15 -26.29 -4.51
CA MET A 144 -11.94 -26.56 -3.31
C MET A 144 -11.06 -27.12 -2.19
N ASN A 145 -10.82 -26.29 -1.18
CA ASN A 145 -10.05 -26.62 0.02
C ASN A 145 -10.57 -25.82 1.23
N VAL A 146 -9.96 -26.00 2.40
CA VAL A 146 -10.36 -25.30 3.65
C VAL A 146 -10.33 -23.78 3.50
N GLN A 147 -9.32 -23.22 2.82
CA GLN A 147 -9.22 -21.78 2.60
C GLN A 147 -10.39 -21.26 1.75
N LYS A 148 -10.79 -22.01 0.71
CA LYS A 148 -11.96 -21.67 -0.11
C LYS A 148 -13.26 -21.73 0.69
N VAL A 149 -13.42 -22.71 1.58
CA VAL A 149 -14.59 -22.79 2.47
C VAL A 149 -14.69 -21.55 3.36
N ILE A 150 -13.58 -21.15 3.98
CA ILE A 150 -13.51 -19.93 4.81
C ILE A 150 -13.85 -18.70 3.96
N ALA A 151 -13.22 -18.56 2.79
CA ALA A 151 -13.45 -17.41 1.91
C ALA A 151 -14.92 -17.33 1.43
N ARG A 152 -15.55 -18.47 1.12
CA ARG A 152 -16.99 -18.53 0.78
C ARG A 152 -17.87 -18.08 1.94
N ARG A 153 -17.56 -18.52 3.17
CA ARG A 153 -18.31 -18.08 4.35
C ARG A 153 -18.19 -16.57 4.58
N VAL A 154 -16.98 -16.02 4.43
CA VAL A 154 -16.74 -14.57 4.56
C VAL A 154 -17.45 -13.79 3.45
N ALA A 155 -17.45 -14.28 2.21
CA ALA A 155 -18.13 -13.64 1.10
C ALA A 155 -19.64 -13.44 1.35
N MET A 156 -20.27 -14.32 2.14
CA MET A 156 -21.69 -14.20 2.51
C MET A 156 -21.98 -13.04 3.48
N GLU A 157 -20.97 -12.49 4.17
CA GLU A 157 -21.12 -11.33 5.04
C GLU A 157 -21.05 -10.00 4.28
N LEU A 158 -20.56 -10.03 3.04
CA LEU A 158 -20.37 -8.83 2.24
C LEU A 158 -21.67 -8.41 1.54
N ARG A 159 -21.83 -7.09 1.38
CA ARG A 159 -23.00 -6.47 0.75
C ARG A 159 -22.57 -5.58 -0.41
N ASP A 160 -23.51 -5.37 -1.32
CA ASP A 160 -23.33 -4.47 -2.45
C ASP A 160 -23.03 -3.04 -1.98
N GLY A 161 -22.04 -2.41 -2.60
CA GLY A 161 -21.57 -1.06 -2.27
C GLY A 161 -20.56 -0.96 -1.12
N MET A 162 -20.21 -2.07 -0.44
CA MET A 162 -19.21 -2.02 0.64
C MET A 162 -17.81 -1.73 0.11
N ALA A 163 -17.07 -0.88 0.83
CA ALA A 163 -15.62 -0.77 0.74
C ALA A 163 -14.97 -1.69 1.78
N VAL A 164 -14.10 -2.60 1.36
CA VAL A 164 -13.54 -3.64 2.22
C VAL A 164 -12.03 -3.62 2.19
N ASN A 165 -11.41 -3.35 3.35
CA ASN A 165 -9.98 -3.48 3.52
C ASN A 165 -9.57 -4.95 3.58
N ILE A 166 -8.50 -5.30 2.88
CA ILE A 166 -8.07 -6.69 2.71
C ILE A 166 -6.60 -6.85 3.05
N GLY A 167 -6.31 -7.65 4.07
CA GLY A 167 -4.95 -8.05 4.43
C GLY A 167 -4.46 -9.25 3.62
N PHE A 168 -3.17 -9.52 3.72
CA PHE A 168 -2.56 -10.73 3.16
C PHE A 168 -3.07 -12.01 3.86
N GLY A 169 -3.03 -13.14 3.13
CA GLY A 169 -3.41 -14.46 3.63
C GLY A 169 -4.72 -14.97 3.05
N ILE A 170 -5.49 -15.72 3.84
CA ILE A 170 -6.74 -16.37 3.38
C ILE A 170 -7.77 -15.34 2.91
N SER A 171 -7.79 -14.16 3.52
CA SER A 171 -8.62 -13.01 3.14
C SER A 171 -8.49 -12.65 1.65
N ALA A 172 -7.29 -12.72 1.08
CA ALA A 172 -7.02 -12.43 -0.33
C ALA A 172 -7.77 -13.35 -1.31
N ASN A 173 -8.30 -14.48 -0.85
CA ASN A 173 -9.14 -15.39 -1.66
C ASN A 173 -10.60 -14.94 -1.75
N VAL A 174 -11.09 -14.08 -0.84
CA VAL A 174 -12.50 -13.61 -0.85
C VAL A 174 -12.87 -12.90 -2.15
N PRO A 175 -12.04 -12.00 -2.71
CA PRO A 175 -12.29 -11.42 -4.03
C PRO A 175 -12.42 -12.47 -5.15
N ARG A 176 -11.71 -13.61 -5.06
CA ARG A 176 -11.83 -14.70 -6.03
C ARG A 176 -13.17 -15.40 -5.94
N ILE A 177 -13.78 -15.48 -4.75
CA ILE A 177 -15.14 -16.02 -4.59
C ILE A 177 -16.15 -15.11 -5.28
N LEU A 178 -16.10 -13.79 -5.03
CA LEU A 178 -17.02 -12.86 -5.68
C LEU A 178 -16.85 -12.88 -7.20
N LEU A 179 -15.62 -13.05 -7.70
CA LEU A 179 -15.37 -13.23 -9.13
C LEU A 179 -16.02 -14.52 -9.68
N GLU A 180 -15.83 -15.66 -9.00
CA GLU A 180 -16.39 -16.97 -9.38
C GLU A 180 -17.92 -16.95 -9.42
N GLU A 181 -18.56 -16.25 -8.49
CA GLU A 181 -20.02 -16.12 -8.39
C GLU A 181 -20.61 -15.01 -9.28
N GLY A 182 -19.79 -14.37 -10.13
CA GLY A 182 -20.24 -13.30 -11.03
C GLY A 182 -20.62 -11.99 -10.33
N GLN A 183 -20.09 -11.76 -9.12
CA GLN A 183 -20.36 -10.60 -8.26
C GLN A 183 -19.19 -9.60 -8.20
N HIS A 184 -18.23 -9.69 -9.12
CA HIS A 184 -17.14 -8.71 -9.20
C HIS A 184 -17.69 -7.28 -9.35
N GLY A 185 -17.09 -6.33 -8.64
CA GLY A 185 -17.50 -4.92 -8.66
C GLY A 185 -18.61 -4.55 -7.67
N LYS A 186 -19.28 -5.52 -7.03
CA LYS A 186 -20.25 -5.25 -5.96
C LYS A 186 -19.60 -4.79 -4.65
N VAL A 187 -18.33 -5.13 -4.47
CA VAL A 187 -17.53 -4.74 -3.31
C VAL A 187 -16.26 -4.09 -3.83
N THR A 188 -15.92 -2.94 -3.26
CA THR A 188 -14.70 -2.21 -3.59
C THR A 188 -13.59 -2.61 -2.63
N TRP A 189 -12.56 -3.28 -3.15
CA TRP A 189 -11.41 -3.68 -2.35
C TRP A 189 -10.48 -2.49 -2.12
N VAL A 190 -10.02 -2.29 -0.88
CA VAL A 190 -9.07 -1.23 -0.55
C VAL A 190 -7.81 -1.81 0.10
N ILE A 191 -6.67 -1.68 -0.57
CA ILE A 191 -5.38 -2.20 -0.12
C ILE A 191 -4.51 -1.04 0.39
N GLU A 192 -3.82 -1.21 1.51
CA GLU A 192 -3.03 -0.15 2.18
C GLU A 192 -1.89 0.41 1.33
N GLN A 193 -1.34 -0.38 0.40
CA GLN A 193 -0.31 0.07 -0.53
C GLN A 193 -0.86 1.05 -1.57
N GLY A 194 -2.18 1.10 -1.78
CA GLY A 194 -2.83 2.15 -2.56
C GLY A 194 -3.91 1.70 -3.53
N ALA A 195 -3.93 0.43 -3.94
CA ALA A 195 -4.91 -0.03 -4.92
C ALA A 195 -6.33 0.01 -4.36
N VAL A 196 -7.25 0.58 -5.14
CA VAL A 196 -8.69 0.67 -4.87
C VAL A 196 -9.47 0.04 -6.02
N GLY A 197 -10.36 -0.89 -5.69
CA GLY A 197 -11.16 -1.64 -6.66
C GLY A 197 -10.37 -2.72 -7.40
N GLY A 198 -10.91 -3.17 -8.54
CA GLY A 198 -10.27 -4.17 -9.38
C GLY A 198 -10.17 -5.56 -8.76
N VAL A 199 -9.13 -6.30 -9.12
CA VAL A 199 -8.89 -7.67 -8.69
C VAL A 199 -7.55 -7.74 -7.93
N PRO A 200 -7.58 -7.79 -6.58
CA PRO A 200 -6.38 -7.95 -5.78
C PRO A 200 -5.53 -9.14 -6.25
N LEU A 201 -4.23 -8.93 -6.35
CA LEU A 201 -3.28 -9.97 -6.74
C LEU A 201 -2.85 -10.80 -5.53
N LEU A 202 -2.38 -12.02 -5.80
CA LEU A 202 -1.98 -12.99 -4.79
C LEU A 202 -0.46 -13.10 -4.73
N ASP A 203 0.02 -13.84 -3.72
CA ASP A 203 1.43 -14.23 -3.56
C ASP A 203 2.37 -13.01 -3.56
N PHE A 204 3.50 -13.09 -4.27
CA PHE A 204 4.49 -12.02 -4.35
C PHE A 204 3.99 -10.73 -4.99
N LYS A 205 2.84 -10.76 -5.67
CA LYS A 205 2.21 -9.57 -6.24
C LYS A 205 1.17 -8.93 -5.31
N PHE A 206 0.93 -9.52 -4.15
CA PHE A 206 0.01 -8.92 -3.17
C PHE A 206 0.47 -7.52 -2.78
N GLY A 207 -0.48 -6.64 -2.51
CA GLY A 207 -0.28 -5.20 -2.39
C GLY A 207 -0.61 -4.44 -3.68
N CYS A 208 -0.67 -5.14 -4.81
CA CYS A 208 -1.17 -4.61 -6.09
C CYS A 208 -2.53 -5.22 -6.44
N ALA A 209 -3.25 -4.56 -7.35
CA ALA A 209 -4.42 -5.11 -8.01
C ALA A 209 -4.25 -5.03 -9.53
N SER A 210 -4.85 -5.98 -10.24
CA SER A 210 -5.11 -5.78 -11.67
C SER A 210 -6.43 -5.05 -11.85
N ASN A 211 -6.52 -4.21 -12.87
CA ASN A 211 -7.74 -3.47 -13.19
C ASN A 211 -8.22 -2.58 -12.02
N ALA A 212 -7.29 -2.02 -11.24
CA ALA A 212 -7.62 -1.10 -10.18
C ALA A 212 -8.41 0.10 -10.75
N GLU A 213 -9.42 0.56 -10.02
CA GLU A 213 -10.18 1.76 -10.38
C GLU A 213 -9.40 3.02 -10.05
N ALA A 214 -8.61 2.97 -8.98
CA ALA A 214 -7.67 4.01 -8.60
C ALA A 214 -6.43 3.41 -7.92
N ILE A 215 -5.32 4.13 -8.03
CA ILE A 215 -4.09 3.88 -7.27
C ILE A 215 -3.83 5.13 -6.44
N MET A 216 -3.96 5.01 -5.13
CA MET A 216 -3.77 6.09 -4.18
C MET A 216 -2.35 6.05 -3.58
N PRO A 217 -1.77 7.19 -3.18
CA PRO A 217 -0.61 7.20 -2.29
C PRO A 217 -0.96 6.54 -0.96
N SER A 218 -0.09 5.68 -0.43
CA SER A 218 -0.31 5.00 0.85
C SER A 218 -0.61 5.95 2.00
N PRO A 219 0.07 7.10 2.17
CA PRO A 219 -0.26 8.03 3.25
C PRO A 219 -1.72 8.50 3.20
N HIS A 220 -2.26 8.78 2.01
CA HIS A 220 -3.67 9.16 1.85
C HIS A 220 -4.61 7.98 2.12
N GLN A 221 -4.22 6.77 1.73
CA GLN A 221 -4.98 5.56 2.03
C GLN A 221 -5.08 5.32 3.54
N PHE A 222 -3.99 5.54 4.29
CA PHE A 222 -4.00 5.43 5.74
C PHE A 222 -4.80 6.54 6.42
N ILE A 223 -4.87 7.76 5.87
CA ILE A 223 -5.78 8.80 6.36
C ILE A 223 -7.24 8.32 6.24
N TYR A 224 -7.61 7.76 5.10
CA TYR A 224 -8.93 7.17 4.89
C TYR A 224 -9.22 6.01 5.87
N PHE A 225 -8.23 5.16 6.15
CA PHE A 225 -8.38 4.06 7.11
C PHE A 225 -8.50 4.53 8.57
N GLN A 226 -7.69 5.51 8.97
CA GLN A 226 -7.75 6.09 10.31
C GLN A 226 -9.08 6.80 10.58
N ALA A 227 -9.71 7.34 9.54
CA ALA A 227 -11.05 7.91 9.61
C ALA A 227 -12.18 6.86 9.68
N GLY A 228 -11.85 5.56 9.66
CA GLY A 228 -12.83 4.48 9.63
C GLY A 228 -13.68 4.47 8.36
N GLY A 229 -13.12 4.92 7.23
CA GLY A 229 -13.89 5.18 6.01
C GLY A 229 -14.40 3.95 5.25
N PHE A 230 -14.07 2.73 5.70
CA PHE A 230 -14.44 1.46 5.06
C PHE A 230 -15.44 0.66 5.92
N ASP A 231 -16.19 -0.24 5.29
CA ASP A 231 -17.29 -0.98 5.94
C ASP A 231 -16.84 -2.26 6.64
N ALA A 232 -15.74 -2.87 6.21
CA ALA A 232 -15.17 -4.06 6.85
C ALA A 232 -13.66 -4.21 6.61
N SER A 233 -12.97 -4.89 7.53
CA SER A 233 -11.60 -5.37 7.34
C SER A 233 -11.55 -6.89 7.36
N LEU A 234 -10.82 -7.48 6.42
CA LEU A 234 -10.54 -8.91 6.37
C LEU A 234 -9.07 -9.14 6.72
N LEU A 235 -8.81 -9.61 7.94
CA LEU A 235 -7.46 -9.80 8.48
C LEU A 235 -7.22 -11.27 8.85
N SER A 236 -6.00 -11.73 8.61
CA SER A 236 -5.53 -13.03 9.12
C SER A 236 -5.04 -12.86 10.56
N PHE A 237 -5.15 -13.92 11.36
CA PHE A 237 -4.67 -13.95 12.74
C PHE A 237 -3.84 -15.20 13.00
N LEU A 238 -2.91 -15.13 13.95
CA LEU A 238 -2.22 -16.32 14.47
C LEU A 238 -2.98 -16.92 15.65
N GLN A 239 -3.36 -16.06 16.60
CA GLN A 239 -4.09 -16.43 17.81
C GLN A 239 -5.15 -15.36 18.05
N ILE A 240 -6.29 -15.80 18.57
CA ILE A 240 -7.32 -14.94 19.13
C ILE A 240 -7.65 -15.54 20.50
N ASP A 241 -7.59 -14.72 21.54
CA ASP A 241 -7.94 -15.15 22.90
C ASP A 241 -9.46 -15.10 23.13
N ARG A 242 -9.91 -15.49 24.32
CA ARG A 242 -11.34 -15.53 24.67
C ARG A 242 -12.01 -14.15 24.74
N HIS A 243 -11.23 -13.08 24.79
CA HIS A 243 -11.68 -11.69 24.88
C HIS A 243 -11.67 -10.99 23.51
N GLY A 244 -11.14 -11.66 22.47
CA GLY A 244 -11.08 -11.16 21.10
C GLY A 244 -9.79 -10.41 20.76
N SER A 245 -8.76 -10.49 21.62
CA SER A 245 -7.41 -9.97 21.34
C SER A 245 -6.58 -10.96 20.54
#